data_AF-A0A5N0DMI9-F1
#
_entry.id   AF-A0A5N0DMI9-F1
#
_cell.length_a   1.000
_cell.length_b   1.000
_cell.length_c   1.000
_cell.angle_alpha   90.00
_cell.angle_beta   90.00
_cell.angle_gamma   90.00
#
_symmetry.space_group_name_H-M   'P 1'
#
loop_
_entity.id
_entity.type
_entity.pdbx_description
1 polymer ?
#
loop_
_entity_poly.entity_id
_entity_poly.type
_entity_poly.pdbx_seq_one_letter_code
_entity_poly.pdbx_strand_id
1 'polypeptide(L)'
;MTDTLVEVKGKGKGRWVRKPFPKSENGWRRILLPPHAIESIAEAIVYLKSSGCPNPLRLLLPSTKGTLRNPNNFGRPRHAARGETFAWVTPRTFPKGTATEVDHAYGDPERAARQLGNTTAVAKAHYIDIPETVPDNRDVLERWVRGPDAAKV
;
A
#
# COMPACT_ATOMS: atom_id res chain seq x y z
N MET A 1 15.54 10.95 -0.10
CA MET A 1 16.12 9.60 0.09
C MET A 1 15.05 8.50 -0.11
N THR A 2 15.31 7.39 -0.80
CA THR A 2 14.26 6.35 -1.01
C THR A 2 14.17 5.36 0.16
N ASP A 3 13.00 4.72 0.31
CA ASP A 3 12.79 3.64 1.29
C ASP A 3 13.10 2.24 0.75
N THR A 4 13.62 2.12 -0.48
CA THR A 4 14.03 0.83 -1.03
C THR A 4 15.32 0.36 -0.36
N LEU A 5 15.31 -0.82 0.25
CA LEU A 5 16.50 -1.46 0.81
C LEU A 5 17.13 -2.40 -0.21
N VAL A 6 18.45 -2.29 -0.36
CA VAL A 6 19.27 -3.20 -1.17
C VAL A 6 20.29 -3.91 -0.28
N GLU A 7 20.46 -5.21 -0.49
CA GLU A 7 21.48 -5.97 0.20
C GLU A 7 22.86 -5.65 -0.39
N VAL A 8 23.82 -5.32 0.47
CA VAL A 8 25.20 -5.09 0.05
C VAL A 8 25.88 -6.46 -0.14
N LYS A 9 26.01 -6.89 -1.39
CA LYS A 9 26.73 -8.13 -1.73
C LYS A 9 28.18 -8.06 -1.24
N GLY A 10 28.68 -9.17 -0.68
CA GLY A 10 30.09 -9.33 -0.29
C GLY A 10 30.47 -8.86 1.14
N LYS A 11 29.55 -8.29 1.93
CA LYS A 11 29.83 -7.84 3.32
C LYS A 11 29.11 -8.65 4.42
N GLY A 12 28.79 -9.91 4.13
CA GLY A 12 28.05 -10.83 4.99
C GLY A 12 26.53 -10.69 4.86
N LYS A 13 25.79 -11.76 5.16
CA LYS A 13 24.31 -11.78 5.15
C LYS A 13 23.77 -10.66 6.05
N GLY A 14 22.86 -9.84 5.53
CA GLY A 14 22.05 -8.93 6.36
C GLY A 14 22.53 -7.48 6.48
N ARG A 15 23.50 -7.04 5.67
CA ARG A 15 23.84 -5.61 5.58
C ARG A 15 22.99 -4.93 4.50
N TRP A 16 21.87 -4.35 4.93
CA TRP A 16 20.93 -3.62 4.06
C TRP A 16 21.24 -2.13 4.08
N VAL A 17 21.23 -1.51 2.90
CA VAL A 17 21.37 -0.05 2.76
C VAL A 17 20.20 0.51 1.98
N ARG A 18 19.82 1.75 2.28
CA ARG A 18 18.82 2.48 1.50
C ARG A 18 19.39 2.81 0.12
N LYS A 19 18.61 2.56 -0.92
CA LYS A 19 18.93 2.98 -2.28
C LYS A 19 18.89 4.52 -2.34
N PRO A 20 19.88 5.19 -2.96
CA PRO A 20 19.93 6.65 -2.96
C PRO A 20 18.81 7.28 -3.82
N PHE A 21 18.47 6.64 -4.95
CA PHE A 21 17.51 7.16 -5.93
C PHE A 21 16.49 6.09 -6.37
N PRO A 22 15.24 6.49 -6.69
CA PRO A 22 14.23 5.54 -7.13
C PRO A 22 14.59 4.94 -8.49
N LYS A 23 13.82 3.96 -8.95
CA LYS A 23 14.00 3.39 -10.29
C LYS A 23 13.38 4.27 -11.40
N SER A 24 12.44 5.14 -11.06
CA SER A 24 11.74 6.02 -12.01
C SER A 24 11.26 7.31 -11.31
N GLU A 25 10.83 8.30 -12.09
CA GLU A 25 10.26 9.57 -11.59
C GLU A 25 9.04 9.34 -10.68
N ASN A 26 8.22 8.33 -10.98
CA ASN A 26 7.09 7.90 -10.15
C ASN A 26 7.49 7.33 -8.77
N GLY A 27 8.79 7.17 -8.52
CA GLY A 27 9.29 6.64 -7.25
C GLY A 27 9.22 7.61 -6.08
N TRP A 28 8.98 8.90 -6.32
CA TRP A 28 8.64 9.87 -5.28
C TRP A 28 7.17 10.19 -5.32
N ARG A 29 6.50 10.07 -4.18
CA ARG A 29 5.13 10.56 -4.02
C ARG A 29 4.91 11.09 -2.63
N ARG A 30 4.04 12.09 -2.54
CA ARG A 30 3.49 12.60 -1.28
C ARG A 30 2.13 11.95 -1.10
N ILE A 31 1.93 11.32 0.05
CA ILE A 31 0.65 10.73 0.44
C ILE A 31 0.15 11.51 1.64
N LEU A 32 -1.11 11.91 1.59
CA LEU A 32 -1.79 12.48 2.74
C LEU A 32 -2.12 11.36 3.72
N LEU A 33 -1.80 11.57 5.00
CA LEU A 33 -2.02 10.57 6.02
C LEU A 33 -3.42 10.77 6.64
N PRO A 34 -4.25 9.72 6.72
CA PRO A 34 -5.50 9.79 7.46
C PRO A 34 -5.22 9.93 8.97
N PRO A 35 -6.17 10.46 9.76
CA PRO A 35 -5.98 10.69 11.21
C PRO A 35 -5.47 9.47 11.97
N HIS A 36 -6.05 8.29 11.76
CA HIS A 36 -5.62 7.05 12.43
C HIS A 36 -4.15 6.68 12.13
N ALA A 37 -3.63 7.02 10.94
CA ALA A 37 -2.24 6.78 10.60
C ALA A 37 -1.32 7.77 11.33
N ILE A 38 -1.76 9.01 11.49
CA ILE A 38 -1.05 10.02 12.29
C ILE A 38 -0.97 9.58 13.75
N GLU A 39 -2.09 9.10 14.32
CA GLU A 39 -2.15 8.55 15.68
C GLU A 39 -1.18 7.38 15.85
N SER A 40 -1.22 6.39 14.96
CA SER A 40 -0.32 5.24 14.97
C SER A 40 1.16 5.64 14.90
N ILE A 41 1.49 6.65 14.08
CA ILE A 41 2.85 7.18 13.97
C ILE A 41 3.27 7.90 15.25
N ALA A 42 2.37 8.70 15.82
CA ALA A 42 2.63 9.42 17.06
C ALA A 42 2.89 8.44 18.23
N GLU A 43 2.07 7.40 18.36
CA GLU A 43 2.28 6.32 19.33
C GLU A 43 3.62 5.62 19.14
N ALA A 44 3.97 5.28 17.89
CA ALA A 44 5.27 4.68 17.58
C ALA A 44 6.44 5.60 17.98
N ILE A 45 6.33 6.91 17.76
CA ILE A 45 7.34 7.88 18.16
C ILE A 45 7.47 7.96 19.69
N VAL A 46 6.35 7.97 20.42
CA VAL A 46 6.35 7.96 21.89
C VAL A 46 7.02 6.69 22.41
N TYR A 47 6.63 5.52 21.88
CA TYR A 47 7.23 4.23 22.21
C TYR A 47 8.74 4.24 21.97
N LEU A 48 9.21 4.77 20.84
CA LEU A 48 10.64 4.82 20.56
C LEU A 48 11.41 5.67 21.56
N LYS A 49 10.84 6.81 21.98
CA LYS A 49 11.45 7.68 23.00
C LYS A 49 11.55 6.99 24.36
N SER A 50 10.54 6.20 24.75
CA SER A 50 10.54 5.51 26.05
C SER A 50 11.29 4.18 26.05
N SER A 51 11.45 3.53 24.90
CA SER A 51 12.00 2.18 24.79
C SER A 51 13.50 2.05 25.15
N GLY A 52 14.24 3.16 25.21
CA GLY A 52 15.70 3.17 25.39
C GLY A 52 16.48 2.49 24.26
N CYS A 53 15.81 2.05 23.19
CA CYS A 53 16.46 1.39 22.05
C CYS A 53 17.28 2.43 21.27
N PRO A 54 18.57 2.14 20.96
CA PRO A 54 19.36 3.01 20.11
C PRO A 54 18.66 3.24 18.76
N ASN A 55 18.59 4.48 18.28
CA ASN A 55 18.03 4.79 16.96
C ASN A 55 18.81 5.91 16.26
N PRO A 56 20.11 5.71 15.98
CA PRO A 56 20.96 6.75 15.38
C PRO A 56 20.47 7.19 13.99
N LEU A 57 19.74 6.32 13.29
CA LEU A 57 19.18 6.59 11.96
C LEU A 57 17.80 7.25 11.98
N ARG A 58 17.24 7.53 13.18
CA ARG A 58 15.91 8.16 13.38
C ARG A 58 14.80 7.47 12.59
N LEU A 59 14.82 6.13 12.56
CA LEU A 59 13.84 5.31 11.86
C LEU A 59 12.53 5.25 12.64
N LEU A 60 11.40 5.21 11.93
CA LEU A 60 10.09 4.98 12.56
C LEU A 60 9.92 3.53 13.03
N LEU A 61 10.51 2.57 12.30
CA LEU A 61 10.43 1.15 12.59
C LEU A 61 11.83 0.51 12.65
N PRO A 62 12.67 0.86 13.65
CA PRO A 62 14.00 0.28 13.80
C PRO A 62 13.93 -1.20 14.20
N SER A 63 15.03 -1.92 13.95
CA SER A 63 15.28 -3.20 14.61
C SER A 63 15.54 -3.00 16.10
N THR A 64 15.55 -4.07 16.88
CA THR A 64 15.92 -4.02 18.31
C THR A 64 17.34 -3.46 18.55
N LYS A 65 18.21 -3.50 17.53
CA LYS A 65 19.57 -2.93 17.59
C LYS A 65 19.66 -1.51 17.01
N GLY A 66 18.54 -0.88 16.64
CA GLY A 66 18.54 0.44 16.04
C GLY A 66 18.89 0.50 14.55
N THR A 67 19.01 -0.66 13.91
CA THR A 67 19.37 -0.77 12.49
C THR A 67 18.14 -0.90 11.60
N LEU A 68 18.35 -0.83 10.28
CA LEU A 68 17.31 -1.14 9.30
C LEU A 68 16.80 -2.57 9.49
N ARG A 69 15.48 -2.76 9.48
CA ARG A 69 14.88 -4.10 9.51
C ARG A 69 15.13 -4.81 8.18
N ASN A 70 15.47 -6.09 8.27
CA ASN A 70 15.50 -6.96 7.09
C ASN A 70 14.06 -7.12 6.56
N PRO A 71 13.78 -6.78 5.28
CA PRO A 71 12.46 -6.97 4.68
C PRO A 71 11.94 -8.40 4.82
N ASN A 72 12.83 -9.39 4.72
CA ASN A 72 12.47 -10.81 4.82
C ASN A 72 11.99 -11.20 6.23
N ASN A 73 12.37 -10.43 7.25
CA ASN A 73 11.99 -10.70 8.64
C ASN A 73 10.66 -10.03 9.05
N PHE A 74 9.99 -9.31 8.15
CA PHE A 74 8.68 -8.72 8.43
C PHE A 74 7.56 -9.76 8.54
N GLY A 75 7.77 -10.97 8.01
CA GLY A 75 6.79 -12.05 8.08
C GLY A 75 6.40 -12.41 9.52
N ARG A 76 7.38 -12.68 10.39
CA ARG A 76 7.15 -13.11 11.78
C ARG A 76 6.29 -12.13 12.60
N PRO A 77 6.62 -10.83 12.74
CA PRO A 77 5.80 -9.92 13.52
C PRO A 77 4.40 -9.75 12.94
N ARG A 78 4.23 -9.78 11.61
CA ARG A 78 2.91 -9.77 10.98
C ARG A 78 2.11 -11.03 11.32
N HIS A 79 2.73 -12.21 11.27
CA HIS A 79 2.05 -13.45 11.63
C HIS A 79 1.60 -13.43 13.10
N ALA A 80 2.43 -12.91 14.00
CA ALA A 80 2.05 -12.73 15.41
C ALA A 80 0.90 -11.73 15.58
N ALA A 81 0.94 -10.58 14.91
CA ALA A 81 -0.08 -9.54 15.04
C ALA A 81 -1.44 -9.95 14.44
N ARG A 82 -1.43 -10.70 13.34
CA ARG A 82 -2.66 -11.09 12.62
C ARG A 82 -3.35 -12.33 13.24
N GLY A 83 -2.61 -13.14 14.00
CA GLY A 83 -3.10 -14.43 14.51
C GLY A 83 -3.56 -15.40 13.42
N GLU A 84 -4.44 -16.34 13.80
CA GLU A 84 -5.05 -17.32 12.89
C GLU A 84 -6.29 -16.75 12.18
N THR A 85 -7.05 -15.88 12.85
CA THR A 85 -8.26 -15.24 12.30
C THR A 85 -8.00 -14.55 10.97
N PHE A 86 -6.84 -13.92 10.82
CA PHE A 86 -6.46 -13.20 9.60
C PHE A 86 -5.37 -13.96 8.82
N ALA A 87 -5.41 -15.29 8.81
CA ALA A 87 -4.42 -16.14 8.15
C ALA A 87 -4.31 -15.91 6.63
N TRP A 88 -5.36 -15.40 5.99
CA TRP A 88 -5.38 -15.02 4.58
C TRP A 88 -4.71 -13.66 4.30
N VAL A 89 -4.47 -12.83 5.33
CA VAL A 89 -3.87 -11.50 5.16
C VAL A 89 -2.37 -11.62 4.92
N THR A 90 -1.96 -11.26 3.71
CA THR A 90 -0.57 -11.23 3.26
C THR A 90 -0.10 -9.78 3.04
N PRO A 91 1.21 -9.51 2.87
CA PRO A 91 1.66 -8.16 2.52
C PRO A 91 1.01 -7.60 1.26
N ARG A 92 0.58 -8.45 0.32
CA ARG A 92 -0.10 -8.05 -0.92
C ARG A 92 -1.56 -7.67 -0.70
N THR A 93 -2.15 -8.07 0.42
CA THR A 93 -3.55 -7.75 0.78
C THR A 93 -3.71 -6.27 1.11
N PHE A 94 -2.74 -5.62 1.78
CA PHE A 94 -2.87 -4.21 2.14
C PHE A 94 -2.96 -3.28 0.91
N PRO A 95 -2.02 -3.33 -0.07
CA PRO A 95 -2.12 -2.48 -1.25
C PRO A 95 -3.36 -2.79 -2.09
N LYS A 96 -3.80 -4.07 -2.12
CA LYS A 96 -5.05 -4.47 -2.79
C LYS A 96 -6.26 -3.80 -2.16
N GLY A 97 -6.46 -3.98 -0.85
CA GLY A 97 -7.55 -3.35 -0.13
C GLY A 97 -7.56 -1.83 -0.30
N THR A 98 -6.41 -1.17 -0.16
CA THR A 98 -6.34 0.29 -0.37
C THR A 98 -6.75 0.71 -1.79
N ALA A 99 -6.29 0.00 -2.83
CA ALA A 99 -6.63 0.36 -4.21
C ALA A 99 -8.10 0.06 -4.54
N THR A 100 -8.60 -1.09 -4.13
CA THR A 100 -10.01 -1.47 -4.30
C THR A 100 -10.94 -0.48 -3.61
N GLU A 101 -10.69 -0.12 -2.35
CA GLU A 101 -11.54 0.84 -1.62
C GLU A 101 -11.52 2.24 -2.26
N VAL A 102 -10.36 2.71 -2.72
CA VAL A 102 -10.27 4.01 -3.41
C VAL A 102 -10.99 3.97 -4.75
N ASP A 103 -10.84 2.89 -5.52
CA ASP A 103 -11.54 2.73 -6.80
C ASP A 103 -13.06 2.66 -6.59
N HIS A 104 -13.53 1.86 -5.64
CA HIS A 104 -14.96 1.73 -5.33
C HIS A 104 -15.58 3.04 -4.84
N ALA A 105 -14.87 3.80 -4.01
CA ALA A 105 -15.38 5.07 -3.47
C ALA A 105 -15.51 6.18 -4.53
N TYR A 106 -14.68 6.16 -5.58
CA TYR A 106 -14.61 7.25 -6.56
C TYR A 106 -14.92 6.84 -8.00
N GLY A 107 -15.03 5.55 -8.30
CA GLY A 107 -15.11 5.01 -9.67
C GLY A 107 -13.88 5.35 -10.52
N ASP A 108 -12.72 5.57 -9.89
CA ASP A 108 -11.54 6.14 -10.54
C ASP A 108 -10.26 5.30 -10.28
N PRO A 109 -9.90 4.42 -11.23
CA PRO A 109 -8.73 3.56 -11.10
C PRO A 109 -7.42 4.33 -11.22
N GLU A 110 -7.42 5.55 -11.78
CA GLU A 110 -6.25 6.40 -11.83
C GLU A 110 -5.92 6.96 -10.44
N ARG A 111 -6.93 7.32 -9.63
CA ARG A 111 -6.71 7.70 -8.22
C ARG A 111 -6.08 6.58 -7.43
N ALA A 112 -6.59 5.36 -7.56
CA ALA A 112 -6.02 4.18 -6.91
C ALA A 112 -4.56 3.94 -7.37
N ALA A 113 -4.29 4.06 -8.67
CA ALA A 113 -2.94 3.91 -9.22
C ALA A 113 -1.95 4.96 -8.67
N ARG A 114 -2.36 6.23 -8.61
CA ARG A 114 -1.56 7.33 -8.06
C ARG A 114 -1.28 7.15 -6.56
N GLN A 115 -2.26 6.66 -5.80
CA GLN A 115 -2.08 6.34 -4.37
C GLN A 115 -0.98 5.28 -4.16
N LEU A 116 -0.98 4.23 -4.99
CA LEU A 116 0.03 3.17 -4.93
C LEU A 116 1.36 3.54 -5.61
N GLY A 117 1.39 4.59 -6.43
CA GLY A 117 2.55 4.97 -7.25
C GLY A 117 2.81 4.02 -8.42
N ASN A 118 1.74 3.49 -9.02
CA ASN A 118 1.77 2.58 -10.17
C ASN A 118 1.05 3.20 -11.38
N THR A 119 1.12 2.54 -12.53
CA THR A 119 0.27 2.90 -13.69
C THR A 119 -1.15 2.36 -13.50
N THR A 120 -2.14 2.99 -14.14
CA THR A 120 -3.53 2.54 -14.10
C THR A 120 -3.68 1.10 -14.59
N ALA A 121 -2.94 0.68 -15.62
CA ALA A 121 -2.92 -0.69 -16.11
C ALA A 121 -2.46 -1.69 -15.03
N VAL A 122 -1.38 -1.35 -14.31
CA VAL A 122 -0.87 -2.18 -13.21
C VAL A 122 -1.84 -2.22 -12.04
N ALA A 123 -2.48 -1.10 -11.69
CA ALA A 123 -3.48 -1.05 -10.62
C ALA A 123 -4.67 -1.97 -10.94
N LYS A 124 -5.27 -1.84 -12.13
CA LYS A 124 -6.39 -2.67 -12.59
C LYS A 124 -6.04 -4.16 -12.62
N ALA A 125 -4.85 -4.52 -13.09
CA ALA A 125 -4.47 -5.93 -13.25
C ALA A 125 -4.11 -6.63 -11.93
N HIS A 126 -3.65 -5.89 -10.91
CA HIS A 126 -2.96 -6.50 -9.78
C HIS A 126 -3.42 -6.05 -8.40
N TYR A 127 -4.07 -4.90 -8.30
CA TYR A 127 -4.37 -4.26 -7.02
C TYR A 127 -5.85 -3.90 -6.85
N ILE A 128 -6.58 -3.62 -7.91
CA ILE A 128 -8.02 -3.37 -7.85
C ILE A 128 -8.73 -4.70 -8.05
N ASP A 129 -9.53 -5.10 -7.07
CA ASP A 129 -10.40 -6.26 -7.22
C ASP A 129 -11.59 -5.88 -8.10
N ILE A 130 -11.87 -6.70 -9.11
CA ILE A 130 -12.95 -6.45 -10.05
C ILE A 130 -14.21 -7.12 -9.50
N PRO A 131 -15.32 -6.39 -9.32
CA PRO A 131 -16.58 -6.99 -8.92
C PRO A 131 -16.99 -8.09 -9.90
N GLU A 132 -17.43 -9.24 -9.37
CA GLU A 132 -17.94 -10.33 -10.21
C GLU A 132 -19.21 -9.93 -10.94
N THR A 133 -20.04 -9.11 -10.29
CA THR A 133 -21.25 -8.54 -10.88
C THR A 133 -20.92 -7.17 -11.47
N VAL A 134 -21.18 -7.02 -12.77
CA VAL A 134 -21.09 -5.72 -13.43
C VAL A 134 -22.13 -4.75 -12.83
N PRO A 135 -21.82 -3.45 -12.73
CA PRO A 135 -22.83 -2.44 -12.37
C PRO A 135 -24.06 -2.54 -13.27
N ASP A 136 -25.22 -2.16 -12.74
CA ASP A 136 -26.45 -2.15 -13.52
C ASP A 136 -26.33 -1.13 -14.66
N ASN A 137 -26.15 -1.64 -15.87
CA ASN A 137 -26.02 -0.86 -17.09
C ASN A 137 -27.26 -0.96 -17.98
N ARG A 138 -28.35 -1.56 -17.50
CA ARG A 138 -29.55 -1.84 -18.33
C ARG A 138 -30.08 -0.58 -18.99
N ASP A 139 -30.21 0.52 -18.24
CA ASP A 139 -30.72 1.80 -18.78
C ASP A 139 -29.86 2.35 -19.92
N VAL A 140 -28.53 2.24 -19.82
CA VAL A 140 -27.59 2.71 -20.85
C VAL A 140 -27.71 1.83 -22.10
N LEU A 141 -27.81 0.52 -21.91
CA LEU A 141 -27.94 -0.45 -23.00
C LEU A 141 -29.29 -0.31 -23.72
N GLU A 142 -30.39 -0.11 -22.97
CA GLU A 142 -31.72 0.12 -23.52
C GLU A 142 -31.77 1.41 -24.36
N ARG A 143 -31.19 2.51 -23.86
CA ARG A 143 -31.08 3.77 -24.62
C ARG A 143 -30.24 3.61 -25.90
N TRP A 144 -29.18 2.82 -25.84
CA TRP A 144 -28.32 2.57 -27.01
C TRP A 144 -29.07 1.79 -28.10
N VAL A 145 -29.86 0.78 -27.72
CA VAL A 145 -30.62 -0.04 -28.68
C VAL A 145 -31.85 0.67 -29.23
N ARG A 146 -32.60 1.39 -28.38
CA ARG A 146 -33.91 1.97 -28.75
C ARG A 146 -33.84 3.44 -29.17
N GLY A 147 -32.69 4.08 -29.03
CA GLY A 147 -32.52 5.52 -29.29
C GLY A 147 -32.93 6.39 -28.08
N PRO A 148 -32.58 7.69 -28.11
CA PRO A 148 -32.73 8.60 -26.97
C PRO A 148 -34.18 8.83 -26.49
N ASP A 149 -35.18 8.49 -27.30
CA ASP A 149 -36.60 8.75 -27.03
C ASP A 149 -37.33 7.62 -26.28
N ALA A 150 -36.68 6.49 -26.00
CA ALA A 150 -37.32 5.32 -25.37
C ALA A 150 -37.54 5.44 -23.86
N ALA A 151 -37.07 6.53 -23.21
CA ALA A 151 -37.13 6.71 -21.76
C ALA A 151 -38.49 7.23 -21.22
N LYS A 152 -39.56 7.19 -22.02
CA LYS A 152 -40.91 7.63 -21.63
C LYS A 152 -41.94 6.52 -21.84
N VAL A 153 -41.85 5.43 -21.10
CA VAL A 153 -43.00 4.55 -20.80
C VAL A 153 -42.86 4.05 -19.38
#